data_AF-A0ABD2GQ58-F1
#
_entry.id   AF-A0ABD2GQ58-F1
#
_cell.length_a   1.000
_cell.length_b   1.000
_cell.length_c   1.000
_cell.angle_alpha   90.00
_cell.angle_beta   90.00
_cell.angle_gamma   90.00
#
_symmetry.space_group_name_H-M   'P 1'
#
loop_
_entity.id
_entity.type
_entity.pdbx_description
1 polymer ?
#
loop_
_entity_poly.entity_id
_entity_poly.type
_entity_poly.pdbx_seq_one_letter_code
_entity_poly.pdbx_strand_id
1 'polypeptide(L)'
;MEECIKCVLDKYCINNNDIKEGFLVIGAQPGNDIISNKINVPSMLWSAFCCYSKSEKRWLASAHWGPNIDGETYLQTKTLAELHSELSTVSSGFEVFPGTECPLDTTVTQFYQDLNDGNKECQCNPSSKT
;
A
#
# COMPACT_ATOMS: atom_id res chain seq x y z
N MET A 1 -2.71 -8.70 1.47
CA MET A 1 -2.39 -7.26 1.36
C MET A 1 -3.02 -6.47 2.50
N GLU A 2 -4.35 -6.39 2.57
CA GLU A 2 -5.07 -5.56 3.55
C GLU A 2 -4.73 -5.90 5.01
N GLU A 3 -4.62 -7.19 5.34
CA GLU A 3 -4.22 -7.65 6.68
C GLU A 3 -2.82 -7.12 7.06
N CYS A 4 -1.87 -7.15 6.14
CA CYS A 4 -0.53 -6.61 6.37
C CYS A 4 -0.52 -5.09 6.55
N ILE A 5 -1.32 -4.36 5.76
CA ILE A 5 -1.49 -2.92 5.95
C ILE A 5 -2.05 -2.66 7.35
N LYS A 6 -3.12 -3.36 7.74
CA LYS A 6 -3.70 -3.25 9.08
C LYS A 6 -2.66 -3.52 10.17
N CYS A 7 -1.88 -4.58 10.06
CA CYS A 7 -0.82 -4.92 11.02
C CYS A 7 0.24 -3.81 11.17
N VAL A 8 0.68 -3.22 10.05
CA VAL A 8 1.62 -2.09 10.06
C VAL A 8 0.98 -0.87 10.72
N LEU A 9 -0.24 -0.51 10.31
CA LEU A 9 -0.97 0.62 10.86
C LEU A 9 -1.23 0.44 12.36
N ASP A 10 -1.55 -0.77 12.79
CA ASP A 10 -1.89 -1.06 14.17
C ASP A 10 -0.68 -0.99 15.12
N LYS A 11 0.50 -1.41 14.65
CA LYS A 11 1.72 -1.49 15.47
C LYS A 11 2.59 -0.23 15.38
N TYR A 12 2.79 0.33 14.19
CA TYR A 12 3.79 1.37 13.98
C TYR A 12 3.21 2.76 13.74
N CYS A 13 1.93 2.88 13.36
CA CYS A 13 1.30 4.18 13.09
C CYS A 13 0.66 4.77 14.34
N ILE A 14 1.50 5.01 15.35
CA ILE A 14 1.14 5.68 16.60
C ILE A 14 1.84 7.04 16.57
N ASN A 15 1.06 8.12 16.58
CA ASN A 15 1.58 9.48 16.48
C ASN A 15 2.17 9.98 17.81
N ASN A 16 2.67 11.22 17.84
CA ASN A 16 3.32 11.79 19.03
C ASN A 16 2.41 11.90 20.26
N ASN A 17 1.08 11.91 20.06
CA ASN A 17 0.07 11.96 21.11
C ASN A 17 -0.39 10.56 21.58
N ASP A 18 0.33 9.50 21.17
CA ASP A 18 -0.02 8.11 21.48
C ASP A 18 -1.38 7.68 20.88
N ILE A 19 -1.79 8.34 19.79
CA ILE A 19 -3.01 8.02 19.04
C ILE A 19 -2.64 7.21 17.79
N LYS A 20 -3.38 6.13 17.55
CA LYS A 20 -3.29 5.38 16.29
C LYS A 20 -3.86 6.23 15.15
N GLU A 21 -3.01 6.58 14.19
CA GLU A 21 -3.36 7.46 13.08
C GLU A 21 -2.60 7.05 11.82
N GLY A 22 -3.33 6.77 10.75
CA GLY A 22 -2.77 6.44 9.45
C GLY A 22 -3.76 6.75 8.34
N PHE A 23 -3.24 7.06 7.16
CA PHE A 23 -4.00 7.41 5.98
C PHE A 23 -3.87 6.28 4.96
N LEU A 24 -5.00 5.81 4.43
CA LEU A 24 -5.07 4.78 3.41
C LEU A 24 -5.85 5.33 2.22
N VAL A 25 -5.26 5.26 1.03
CA VAL A 25 -5.91 5.56 -0.24
C VAL A 25 -5.96 4.26 -1.03
N ILE A 26 -7.13 3.97 -1.59
CA ILE A 26 -7.33 2.84 -2.50
C ILE A 26 -7.90 3.36 -3.81
N GLY A 27 -7.58 2.68 -4.89
CA GLY A 27 -8.07 3.05 -6.20
C GLY A 27 -7.99 1.92 -7.21
N ALA A 28 -8.42 2.25 -8.41
CA ALA A 28 -8.51 1.33 -9.52
C ALA A 28 -8.00 2.01 -10.80
N GLN A 29 -7.30 1.26 -11.63
CA GLN A 29 -7.01 1.67 -13.00
C GLN A 29 -8.12 1.16 -13.92
N PRO A 30 -8.73 2.01 -14.75
CA PRO A 30 -9.77 1.58 -15.68
C PRO A 30 -9.21 0.52 -16.64
N GLY A 31 -10.02 -0.50 -16.92
CA GLY A 31 -9.73 -1.54 -17.91
C GLY A 31 -10.48 -1.31 -19.21
N ASN A 32 -10.52 -2.34 -20.06
CA ASN A 32 -11.23 -2.30 -21.34
C ASN A 32 -12.57 -3.02 -21.32
N ASP A 33 -12.80 -3.89 -20.33
CA ASP A 33 -14.03 -4.67 -20.24
C ASP A 33 -15.16 -3.82 -19.66
N ILE A 34 -16.35 -3.92 -20.27
CA ILE A 34 -17.53 -3.15 -19.86
C ILE A 34 -18.70 -4.10 -19.61
N ILE A 35 -19.19 -4.11 -18.37
CA ILE A 35 -20.39 -4.87 -17.99
C ILE A 35 -21.62 -4.06 -18.38
N SER A 36 -22.50 -4.67 -19.17
CA SER A 36 -23.79 -4.12 -19.60
C SER A 36 -23.70 -2.71 -20.22
N ASN A 37 -22.58 -2.38 -20.87
CA ASN A 37 -22.29 -1.06 -21.45
C ASN A 37 -22.37 0.11 -20.44
N LYS A 38 -22.16 -0.16 -19.13
CA LYS A 38 -22.33 0.84 -18.07
C LYS A 38 -21.18 0.87 -17.06
N ILE A 39 -20.62 -0.28 -16.70
CA ILE A 39 -19.61 -0.39 -15.66
C ILE A 39 -18.31 -0.82 -16.31
N ASN A 40 -17.30 0.05 -16.26
CA ASN A 40 -15.95 -0.31 -16.66
C ASN A 40 -15.31 -1.18 -15.57
N VAL A 41 -14.83 -2.36 -15.95
CA VAL A 41 -14.13 -3.27 -15.05
C VAL A 41 -12.67 -2.82 -14.95
N PRO A 42 -12.15 -2.59 -13.74
CA PRO A 42 -10.75 -2.23 -13.56
C PRO A 42 -9.81 -3.29 -14.13
N SER A 43 -8.70 -2.87 -14.72
CA SER A 43 -7.60 -3.79 -15.07
C SER A 43 -6.66 -4.04 -13.89
N MET A 44 -6.59 -3.10 -12.94
CA MET A 44 -5.70 -3.13 -11.79
C MET A 44 -6.38 -2.48 -10.58
N LEU A 45 -6.13 -3.03 -9.41
CA LEU A 45 -6.46 -2.41 -8.12
C LEU A 45 -5.17 -2.03 -7.42
N TRP A 46 -5.20 -0.91 -6.69
CA TRP A 46 -4.05 -0.42 -5.95
C TRP A 46 -4.44 0.18 -4.60
N SER A 47 -3.50 0.17 -3.68
CA SER A 47 -3.59 0.83 -2.39
C SER A 47 -2.26 1.48 -2.04
N ALA A 48 -2.32 2.55 -1.26
CA ALA A 48 -1.17 3.21 -0.69
C ALA A 48 -1.53 3.72 0.69
N PHE A 49 -0.61 3.57 1.64
CA PHE A 49 -0.80 4.13 2.97
C PHE A 49 0.38 5.00 3.37
N CYS A 50 0.12 5.89 4.31
CA CYS A 50 1.12 6.71 4.95
C CYS A 50 0.75 7.04 6.40
N CYS A 51 1.74 7.11 7.28
CA CYS A 51 1.54 7.53 8.67
C CYS A 51 2.84 8.03 9.29
N TYR A 52 2.74 8.82 10.36
CA TYR A 52 3.87 9.10 11.21
C TYR A 52 4.01 8.02 12.30
N SER A 53 5.24 7.57 12.56
CA SER A 53 5.54 6.61 13.60
C SER A 53 6.40 7.25 14.69
N LYS A 54 5.85 7.35 15.91
CA LYS A 54 6.58 7.84 17.09
C LYS A 54 7.74 6.92 17.47
N SER A 55 7.57 5.60 17.35
CA SER A 55 8.62 4.61 17.68
C SER A 55 9.79 4.69 16.71
N GLU A 56 9.50 4.81 15.42
CA GLU A 56 10.51 4.92 14.35
C GLU A 56 11.01 6.36 14.16
N LYS A 57 10.35 7.34 14.79
CA LYS A 57 10.62 8.78 14.70
C LYS A 57 10.67 9.29 13.25
N ARG A 58 9.82 8.73 12.38
CA ARG A 58 9.77 9.06 10.95
C ARG A 58 8.40 8.70 10.36
N TRP A 59 8.14 9.24 9.18
CA TRP A 59 7.02 8.82 8.35
C TRP A 59 7.30 7.47 7.70
N LEU A 60 6.25 6.66 7.60
CA LEU A 60 6.23 5.36 6.97
C LEU A 60 5.21 5.41 5.84
N ALA A 61 5.55 4.85 4.69
CA ALA A 61 4.64 4.71 3.58
C ALA A 61 4.98 3.46 2.76
N SER A 62 3.99 2.90 2.09
CA SER A 62 4.15 1.85 1.07
C SER A 62 2.88 1.77 0.23
N ALA A 63 3.01 1.09 -0.91
CA ALA A 63 1.93 0.81 -1.82
C ALA A 63 1.88 -0.68 -2.19
N HIS A 64 0.73 -1.09 -2.71
CA HIS A 64 0.47 -2.40 -3.28
C HIS A 64 -0.42 -2.22 -4.51
N TRP A 65 -0.17 -3.00 -5.55
CA TRP A 65 -1.07 -3.07 -6.69
C TRP A 65 -0.92 -4.41 -7.39
N GLY A 66 -1.97 -4.79 -8.12
CA GLY A 66 -1.97 -6.00 -8.92
C GLY A 66 -3.11 -6.02 -9.92
N PRO A 67 -3.01 -6.87 -10.96
CA PRO A 67 -4.07 -7.06 -11.92
C PRO A 67 -5.39 -7.49 -11.25
N ASN A 68 -6.51 -7.09 -11.83
CA ASN A 68 -7.84 -7.53 -11.39
C ASN A 68 -8.17 -8.92 -11.95
N ILE A 69 -7.46 -9.94 -11.44
CA ILE A 69 -7.63 -11.35 -11.81
C ILE A 69 -7.95 -12.20 -10.59
N ASP A 70 -8.62 -13.32 -10.82
CA ASP A 70 -8.86 -14.30 -9.76
C ASP A 70 -7.59 -15.12 -9.47
N GLY A 71 -7.41 -15.53 -8.21
CA GLY A 71 -6.32 -16.42 -7.78
C GLY A 71 -4.96 -15.76 -7.49
N GLU A 72 -4.82 -14.44 -7.59
CA GLU A 72 -3.61 -13.74 -7.13
C GLU A 72 -3.61 -13.64 -5.61
N THR A 73 -2.79 -14.47 -4.95
CA THR A 73 -2.78 -14.60 -3.48
C THR A 73 -1.80 -13.66 -2.78
N TYR A 74 -0.91 -13.02 -3.54
CA TYR A 74 0.13 -12.16 -2.98
C TYR A 74 0.36 -10.92 -3.83
N LEU A 75 0.30 -9.76 -3.18
CA LEU A 75 0.69 -8.49 -3.77
C LEU A 75 1.93 -7.97 -3.07
N GLN A 76 2.96 -7.73 -3.86
CA GLN A 76 4.24 -7.23 -3.37
C GLN A 76 4.06 -5.84 -2.76
N THR A 77 4.78 -5.60 -1.67
CA THR A 77 4.89 -4.26 -1.08
C THR A 77 5.94 -3.47 -1.83
N LYS A 78 5.55 -2.29 -2.29
CA LYS A 78 6.33 -1.44 -3.17
C LYS A 78 6.34 0.00 -2.65
N THR A 79 7.20 0.81 -3.22
CA THR A 79 7.37 2.23 -2.85
C THR A 79 6.25 3.10 -3.44
N LEU A 80 6.05 4.30 -2.91
CA LEU A 80 5.12 5.26 -3.52
C LEU A 80 5.64 5.76 -4.88
N ALA A 81 6.97 5.90 -5.03
CA ALA A 81 7.60 6.28 -6.29
C ALA A 81 7.29 5.27 -7.41
N GLU A 82 7.38 3.97 -7.13
CA GLU A 82 7.01 2.94 -8.11
C GLU A 82 5.51 3.01 -8.45
N LEU A 83 4.62 3.23 -7.48
CA LEU A 83 3.18 3.40 -7.75
C LEU A 83 2.90 4.62 -8.63
N HIS A 84 3.55 5.76 -8.35
CA HIS A 84 3.42 6.97 -9.16
C HIS A 84 3.88 6.74 -10.59
N SER A 85 5.02 6.07 -10.75
CA SER A 85 5.55 5.70 -12.07
C SER A 85 4.59 4.79 -12.82
N GLU A 86 4.03 3.77 -12.16
CA GLU A 86 3.08 2.83 -12.75
C GLU A 86 1.82 3.55 -13.25
N LEU A 87 1.16 4.34 -12.39
CA LEU A 87 -0.11 4.99 -12.72
C LEU A 87 0.05 6.21 -13.64
N SER A 88 1.23 6.83 -13.67
CA SER A 88 1.53 7.92 -14.61
C SER A 88 1.57 7.47 -16.07
N THR A 89 1.68 6.16 -16.34
CA THR A 89 1.58 5.62 -17.71
C THR A 89 0.18 5.79 -18.31
N VAL A 90 -0.85 5.89 -17.47
CA VAL A 90 -2.26 6.00 -17.88
C VAL A 90 -2.84 7.38 -17.57
N SER A 91 -2.39 8.02 -16.48
CA SER A 91 -2.83 9.35 -16.08
C SER A 91 -1.63 10.22 -15.73
N SER A 92 -1.24 11.13 -16.61
CA SER A 92 -0.08 12.00 -16.41
C SER A 92 -0.15 12.77 -15.09
N GLY A 93 0.93 12.73 -14.30
CA GLY A 93 1.06 13.49 -13.05
C GLY A 93 0.31 12.89 -11.87
N PHE A 94 0.13 11.57 -11.85
CA PHE A 94 -0.49 10.90 -10.72
C PHE A 94 0.41 10.96 -9.48
N GLU A 95 -0.13 11.44 -8.35
CA GLU A 95 0.54 11.50 -7.06
C GLU A 95 -0.44 11.13 -5.93
N VAL A 96 -0.02 10.22 -5.04
CA VAL A 96 -0.68 9.99 -3.74
C VAL A 96 0.04 10.77 -2.65
N PHE A 97 -0.74 11.27 -1.69
CA PHE A 97 -0.27 12.09 -0.58
C PHE A 97 0.57 13.33 -1.01
N PRO A 98 0.11 14.15 -1.98
CA PRO A 98 0.84 15.34 -2.41
C PRO A 98 1.00 16.35 -1.25
N GLY A 99 2.17 16.99 -1.17
CA GLY A 99 2.45 18.00 -0.15
C GLY A 99 2.61 17.45 1.28
N THR A 100 2.87 16.15 1.44
CA THR A 100 3.08 15.48 2.74
C THR A 100 4.54 15.10 2.96
N GLU A 101 4.87 14.61 4.17
CA GLU A 101 6.18 14.06 4.52
C GLU A 101 6.31 12.55 4.24
N CYS A 102 5.34 11.96 3.52
CA CYS A 102 5.33 10.54 3.20
C CYS A 102 6.55 10.16 2.34
N PRO A 103 7.38 9.20 2.76
CA PRO A 103 8.60 8.87 2.03
C PRO A 103 8.26 8.18 0.71
N LEU A 104 8.86 8.65 -0.39
CA LEU A 104 8.59 8.11 -1.72
C LEU A 104 9.34 6.81 -2.00
N ASP A 105 10.58 6.70 -1.56
CA ASP A 105 11.53 5.67 -2.00
C ASP A 105 11.79 4.56 -0.96
N THR A 106 10.99 4.50 0.11
CA THR A 106 11.13 3.48 1.15
C THR A 106 9.88 2.63 1.26
N THR A 107 10.03 1.41 1.78
CA THR A 107 8.91 0.55 2.15
C THR A 107 8.94 0.24 3.65
N VAL A 108 7.95 -0.55 4.09
CA VAL A 108 7.82 -1.09 5.46
C VAL A 108 8.22 -2.56 5.58
N THR A 109 8.78 -3.17 4.54
CA THR A 109 9.06 -4.64 4.52
C THR A 109 10.04 -5.07 5.60
N GLN A 110 10.91 -4.19 6.07
CA GLN A 110 11.82 -4.40 7.20
C GLN A 110 11.07 -4.72 8.52
N PHE A 111 9.80 -4.34 8.64
CA PHE A 111 8.99 -4.61 9.83
C PHE A 111 8.27 -5.95 9.79
N TYR A 112 8.28 -6.65 8.65
CA TYR A 112 7.43 -7.83 8.48
C TYR A 112 7.84 -8.99 9.37
N GLN A 113 9.13 -9.19 9.61
CA GLN A 113 9.58 -10.21 10.54
C GLN A 113 9.06 -9.95 11.97
N ASP A 114 9.23 -8.73 12.48
CA ASP A 114 8.74 -8.35 13.82
C ASP A 114 7.20 -8.39 13.92
N LEU A 115 6.47 -8.11 12.83
CA LEU A 115 5.03 -8.31 12.77
C LEU A 115 4.63 -9.79 12.86
N ASN A 116 5.28 -10.63 12.06
CA ASN A 116 4.98 -12.07 12.00
C ASN A 116 5.32 -12.78 13.33
N ASP A 117 6.40 -12.36 13.98
CA ASP A 117 6.83 -12.90 15.27
C ASP A 117 5.89 -12.43 16.41
N GLY A 118 5.39 -11.19 16.33
CA GLY A 118 4.54 -10.58 17.35
C GLY A 118 3.05 -10.89 17.23
N ASN A 119 2.56 -11.23 16.03
CA ASN A 119 1.16 -11.58 15.78
C ASN A 119 1.05 -12.60 14.64
N LYS A 120 0.52 -13.80 14.96
CA LYS A 120 0.34 -14.89 13.98
C LYS A 120 -0.67 -14.61 12.88
N GLU A 121 -1.54 -13.62 13.06
CA GLU A 121 -2.47 -13.11 12.03
C GLU A 121 -1.71 -12.25 11.00
N CYS A 122 -0.66 -11.55 11.42
CA CYS A 122 0.20 -10.82 10.50
C CYS A 122 1.12 -11.81 9.77
N GLN A 123 0.68 -12.35 8.63
CA GLN A 123 1.49 -13.24 7.79
C GLN A 123 2.03 -12.48 6.57
N CYS A 124 2.96 -11.56 6.82
CA CYS A 124 3.48 -10.65 5.81
C CYS A 124 4.82 -11.14 5.27
N ASN A 125 4.90 -11.36 3.95
CA ASN A 125 6.12 -11.87 3.32
C ASN A 125 6.92 -10.73 2.66
N PRO A 126 8.21 -10.52 3.01
CA PRO A 126 9.02 -9.43 2.49
C PRO A 126 9.45 -9.56 1.02
N SER A 127 9.23 -10.69 0.33
CA SER A 127 9.55 -10.79 -1.10
C SER A 127 8.70 -11.79 -1.89
N SER A 128 8.37 -11.38 -3.12
CA SER A 128 8.09 -12.27 -4.24
C SER A 128 9.29 -13.19 -4.41
N LYS A 129 9.08 -14.52 -4.42
CA LYS A 129 10.11 -15.43 -4.92
C LYS A 129 10.38 -15.03 -6.38
N THR A 130 11.58 -14.51 -6.65
CA THR A 130 12.16 -14.43 -8.00
C THR A 130 12.12 -15.77 -8.69
#